data_AF-A0A7R9C1T9-F1
#
_entry.id   AF-A0A7R9C1T9-F1
#
_cell.length_a   1.000
_cell.length_b   1.000
_cell.length_c   1.000
_cell.angle_alpha   90.00
_cell.angle_beta   90.00
_cell.angle_gamma   90.00
#
_symmetry.space_group_name_H-M   'P 1'
#
loop_
_entity.id
_entity.type
_entity.pdbx_description
1 polymer ?
#
loop_
_entity_poly.entity_id
_entity_poly.type
_entity_poly.pdbx_seq_one_letter_code
_entity_poly.pdbx_strand_id
1 'polypeptide(L)'
;MMLLIITVSAVGADYSGTAPNVQDLCPNFSGTGFGIINVAYTLAAIISPLLSGAILKGQQSLKSWGTVFQIAGVVYILVTVIYIIMGSAEEQEWNNYDEKEQERKRKSKTQAKESAL
;
A
#
# COMPACT_ATOMS: atom_id res chain seq x y z
N MET A 1 15.66 20.60 -10.82
CA MET A 1 16.74 19.82 -10.15
C MET A 1 16.43 19.55 -8.68
N MET A 2 16.24 20.57 -7.83
CA MET A 2 15.98 20.36 -6.39
C MET A 2 14.74 19.48 -6.09
N LEU A 3 13.65 19.65 -6.85
CA LEU A 3 12.45 18.82 -6.70
C LEU A 3 12.72 17.33 -6.90
N LEU A 4 13.48 16.98 -7.96
CA LEU A 4 13.81 15.57 -8.26
C LEU A 4 14.68 14.94 -7.16
N ILE A 5 15.63 15.69 -6.60
CA ILE A 5 16.48 15.21 -5.51
C ILE A 5 15.61 14.90 -4.28
N ILE A 6 14.72 15.82 -3.90
CA ILE A 6 13.82 15.65 -2.76
C ILE A 6 12.89 14.45 -3.00
N THR A 7 12.34 14.30 -4.21
CA THR A 7 11.47 13.17 -4.54
C THR A 7 12.20 11.83 -4.43
N VAL A 8 13.40 11.70 -4.98
CA VAL A 8 14.16 10.44 -4.94
C VAL A 8 14.59 10.09 -3.51
N SER A 9 14.98 11.08 -2.70
CA SER A 9 15.27 10.86 -1.28
C SER A 9 14.04 10.38 -0.49
N ALA A 10 12.86 10.95 -0.78
CA ALA A 10 11.61 10.54 -0.15
C ALA A 10 11.21 9.09 -0.51
N VAL A 11 11.44 8.66 -1.76
CA VAL A 11 11.19 7.27 -2.19
C VAL A 11 12.07 6.27 -1.44
N GLY A 12 13.33 6.63 -1.14
CA GLY A 12 14.20 5.78 -0.33
C GLY A 12 13.72 5.63 1.11
N ALA A 13 13.19 6.70 1.71
CA ALA A 13 12.59 6.65 3.03
C ALA A 13 11.29 5.82 3.06
N ASP A 14 10.44 5.95 2.04
CA ASP A 14 9.20 5.18 1.88
C ASP A 14 9.48 3.66 1.92
N TYR A 15 10.40 3.19 1.06
CA TYR A 15 10.75 1.76 0.95
C TYR A 15 11.24 1.14 2.27
N SER A 16 11.87 1.94 3.14
CA SER A 16 12.35 1.46 4.44
C SER A 16 11.21 1.16 5.42
N GLY A 17 10.06 1.84 5.28
CA GLY A 17 8.91 1.70 6.15
C GLY A 17 7.84 0.76 5.60
N THR A 18 7.64 0.71 4.27
CA THR A 18 6.54 -0.07 3.68
C THR A 18 6.68 -1.56 3.97
N ALA A 19 7.90 -2.08 3.89
CA ALA A 19 8.14 -3.51 4.05
C ALA A 19 7.86 -4.04 5.47
N PRO A 20 8.46 -3.47 6.53
CA PRO A 20 8.11 -3.85 7.90
C PRO A 20 6.65 -3.53 8.24
N ASN A 21 6.09 -2.40 7.76
CA ASN A 21 4.71 -2.03 8.07
C ASN A 21 3.69 -3.08 7.59
N VAL A 22 3.85 -3.64 6.39
CA VAL A 22 2.95 -4.70 5.90
C VAL A 22 3.12 -5.99 6.71
N GLN A 23 4.36 -6.30 7.11
CA GLN A 23 4.64 -7.48 7.92
C GLN A 23 4.07 -7.34 9.34
N ASP A 24 4.12 -6.16 9.93
CA ASP A 24 3.54 -5.86 11.25
C ASP A 24 2.01 -5.87 11.17
N LEU A 25 1.44 -5.38 10.07
CA LEU A 25 -0.01 -5.31 9.85
C LEU A 25 -0.66 -6.68 9.63
N CYS A 26 0.01 -7.57 8.89
CA CYS A 26 -0.51 -8.90 8.56
C CYS A 26 0.58 -9.98 8.43
N PRO A 27 1.16 -10.47 9.55
CA PRO A 27 2.25 -11.44 9.50
C PRO A 27 1.88 -12.78 8.84
N ASN A 28 0.62 -13.23 8.96
CA ASN A 28 0.17 -14.50 8.35
C ASN A 28 -0.13 -14.36 6.85
N PHE A 29 -0.42 -13.14 6.38
CA PHE A 29 -0.80 -12.84 5.00
C PHE A 29 0.20 -11.93 4.27
N SER A 30 1.39 -11.70 4.85
CA SER A 30 2.36 -10.72 4.34
C SER A 30 2.71 -10.96 2.87
N GLY A 31 2.96 -12.21 2.46
CA GLY A 31 3.27 -12.53 1.06
C GLY A 31 2.15 -12.15 0.08
N THR A 32 0.89 -12.41 0.43
CA THR A 32 -0.26 -12.03 -0.40
C THR A 32 -0.50 -10.52 -0.38
N GLY A 33 -0.35 -9.87 0.79
CA GLY A 33 -0.47 -8.43 0.96
C GLY A 33 0.54 -7.66 0.11
N PHE A 34 1.82 -8.05 0.18
CA PHE A 34 2.88 -7.51 -0.68
C PHE A 34 2.59 -7.73 -2.17
N GLY A 35 2.06 -8.89 -2.55
CA GLY A 35 1.67 -9.17 -3.92
C GLY A 35 0.63 -8.18 -4.46
N ILE A 36 -0.42 -7.91 -3.68
CA ILE A 36 -1.47 -6.94 -4.05
C ILE A 36 -0.89 -5.52 -4.18
N ILE A 37 -0.05 -5.10 -3.22
CA ILE A 37 0.61 -3.80 -3.25
C ILE A 37 1.47 -3.66 -4.51
N ASN A 38 2.24 -4.69 -4.87
CA ASN A 38 3.10 -4.66 -6.05
C ASN A 38 2.31 -4.58 -7.36
N VAL A 39 1.15 -5.25 -7.45
CA VAL A 39 0.24 -5.11 -8.60
C VAL A 39 -0.25 -3.67 -8.72
N ALA A 40 -0.68 -3.05 -7.62
CA ALA A 40 -1.11 -1.65 -7.62
C ALA A 40 0.03 -0.71 -8.05
N TYR A 41 1.25 -0.92 -7.55
CA TYR A 41 2.44 -0.16 -7.96
C TYR A 41 2.71 -0.31 -9.46
N THR A 42 2.61 -1.54 -9.99
CA THR A 42 2.85 -1.80 -11.41
C THR A 42 1.81 -1.09 -12.29
N LEU A 43 0.53 -1.08 -11.89
CA LEU A 43 -0.51 -0.34 -12.61
C LEU A 43 -0.23 1.16 -12.61
N ALA A 44 0.14 1.74 -11.46
CA ALA A 44 0.51 3.14 -11.37
C ALA A 44 1.74 3.46 -12.25
N ALA A 45 2.72 2.57 -12.29
CA ALA A 45 3.91 2.69 -13.14
C ALA A 45 3.58 2.67 -14.63
N ILE A 46 2.53 1.95 -15.06
CA ILE A 46 2.04 1.97 -16.45
C ILE A 46 1.29 3.27 -16.77
N ILE A 47 0.49 3.78 -15.81
CA ILE A 47 -0.31 5.01 -16.01
C ILE A 47 0.57 6.25 -16.12
N SER A 48 1.67 6.32 -15.36
CA SER A 48 2.60 7.47 -15.33
C SER A 48 3.17 7.89 -16.71
N PRO A 49 3.76 6.98 -17.52
CA PRO A 49 4.24 7.31 -18.86
C PRO A 49 3.11 7.64 -19.85
N LEU A 50 1.93 7.04 -19.69
CA LEU A 50 0.76 7.36 -20.53
C LEU A 50 0.28 8.79 -20.29
N LEU A 51 0.19 9.20 -19.01
CA LEU A 51 -0.23 10.54 -18.63
C LEU A 51 0.81 11.60 -19.06
N SER A 52 2.10 11.35 -18.78
CA SER A 52 3.16 12.26 -19.21
C SER A 52 3.26 12.36 -20.74
N GLY A 53 3.09 11.25 -21.47
CA GLY A 53 3.02 11.25 -22.92
C GLY A 53 1.85 12.05 -23.49
N ALA A 54 0.69 12.02 -22.82
CA ALA A 54 -0.46 12.83 -23.20
C ALA A 54 -0.23 14.33 -22.95
N ILE A 55 0.39 14.69 -21.82
CA ILE A 55 0.70 16.09 -21.46
C ILE A 55 1.76 16.69 -22.37
N LEU A 56 2.74 15.89 -22.80
CA LEU A 56 3.85 16.34 -23.66
C LEU A 56 3.48 16.39 -25.15
N LYS A 57 2.28 15.98 -25.55
CA LYS A 57 1.84 15.91 -26.94
C LYS A 57 1.65 17.34 -27.49
N GLY A 58 2.61 17.80 -28.30
CA GLY A 58 2.52 19.06 -29.06
C GLY A 58 3.57 20.12 -28.68
N GLN A 59 4.15 20.08 -27.49
CA GLN A 59 5.25 20.98 -27.09
C GLN A 59 6.17 20.30 -26.06
N GLN A 60 7.29 19.73 -26.52
CA GLN A 60 8.34 19.19 -25.65
C GLN A 60 9.26 20.31 -25.12
N SER A 61 8.66 21.25 -24.40
CA SER A 61 9.40 22.34 -23.75
C SER A 61 9.67 22.00 -22.28
N LEU A 62 10.68 22.66 -21.69
CA LEU A 62 10.95 22.61 -20.24
C LEU A 62 9.72 22.99 -19.40
N LYS A 63 8.85 23.87 -19.92
CA LYS A 63 7.62 24.30 -19.24
C LYS A 63 6.61 23.16 -19.12
N SER A 64 6.46 22.34 -20.15
CA SER A 64 5.54 21.19 -20.18
C SER A 64 5.96 20.11 -19.18
N TRP A 65 7.26 19.85 -19.04
CA TRP A 65 7.80 18.96 -18.02
C TRP A 65 7.57 19.50 -16.59
N GLY A 66 7.66 20.82 -16.41
CA GLY A 66 7.28 21.46 -15.15
C GLY A 66 5.86 21.10 -14.71
N THR A 67 4.89 21.15 -15.63
CA THR A 67 3.50 20.76 -15.37
C THR A 67 3.38 19.29 -14.97
N VAL A 68 4.09 18.38 -15.65
CA VAL A 68 4.09 16.94 -15.31
C VAL A 68 4.58 16.72 -13.87
N PHE A 69 5.68 17.38 -13.48
CA PHE A 69 6.22 17.26 -12.13
C PHE A 69 5.35 17.90 -11.06
N GLN A 70 4.65 19.01 -11.38
CA GLN A 70 3.69 19.61 -10.46
C GLN A 70 2.49 18.71 -10.21
N ILE A 71 1.93 18.09 -11.26
CA ILE A 71 0.83 17.13 -11.13
C ILE A 71 1.27 15.93 -10.29
N ALA A 72 2.45 15.37 -10.59
CA ALA A 72 3.01 14.27 -9.80
C ALA A 72 3.15 14.66 -8.32
N GLY A 73 3.70 15.84 -8.03
CA GLY A 73 3.84 16.35 -6.67
C GLY A 73 2.51 16.47 -5.91
N VAL A 74 1.46 17.00 -6.56
CA VAL A 74 0.12 17.08 -5.94
C VAL A 74 -0.44 15.70 -5.64
N VAL A 75 -0.30 14.74 -6.56
CA VAL A 75 -0.75 13.36 -6.35
C VAL A 75 -0.03 12.72 -5.17
N TYR A 76 1.30 12.88 -5.08
CA TYR A 76 2.06 12.37 -3.94
C TYR A 76 1.59 12.96 -2.61
N ILE A 77 1.39 14.28 -2.53
CA ILE A 77 0.90 14.93 -1.31
C ILE A 77 -0.48 14.38 -0.92
N LEU A 78 -1.40 14.23 -1.88
CA LEU A 78 -2.73 13.69 -1.60
C LEU A 78 -2.68 12.26 -1.05
N VAL A 79 -1.89 11.38 -1.68
CA VAL A 79 -1.73 10.00 -1.22
C VAL A 79 -1.10 9.96 0.17
N THR A 80 -0.08 10.79 0.42
CA THR A 80 0.54 10.91 1.75
C THR A 80 -0.45 11.38 2.81
N VAL A 81 -1.28 12.39 2.50
CA VAL A 81 -2.30 12.87 3.45
C VAL A 81 -3.33 11.78 3.76
N ILE A 82 -3.79 11.06 2.74
CA ILE A 82 -4.72 9.92 2.93
C ILE A 82 -4.07 8.86 3.83
N TYR A 83 -2.80 8.53 3.58
CA TYR A 83 -2.05 7.56 4.39
C TYR A 83 -1.87 8.03 5.84
N ILE A 84 -1.59 9.31 6.07
CA ILE A 84 -1.45 9.85 7.44
C ILE A 84 -2.77 9.75 8.21
N ILE A 85 -3.91 9.93 7.55
CA ILE A 85 -5.23 9.90 8.19
C ILE A 85 -5.71 8.46 8.42
N MET A 86 -5.45 7.55 7.47
CA MET A 86 -6.04 6.20 7.44
C MET A 86 -5.05 5.07 7.77
N GLY A 87 -3.75 5.35 7.77
CA GLY A 87 -2.72 4.35 8.03
C GLY A 87 -2.75 3.87 9.48
N SER A 88 -2.52 2.57 9.66
CA SER A 88 -2.29 1.95 10.96
C SER A 88 -1.06 1.05 10.88
N ALA A 89 -0.37 0.90 12.01
CA ALA A 89 0.77 0.01 12.19
C ALA A 89 0.44 -1.17 13.14
N GLU A 90 -0.82 -1.30 13.55
CA GLU A 90 -1.27 -2.38 14.45
C GLU A 90 -1.74 -3.59 13.67
N GLU A 91 -1.43 -4.79 14.17
CA GLU A 91 -1.87 -6.06 13.60
C GLU A 91 -3.40 -6.06 13.42
N GLN A 92 -3.86 -6.34 12.21
CA GLN A 92 -5.28 -6.27 11.91
C GLN A 92 -6.01 -7.52 12.41
N GLU A 93 -7.23 -7.37 12.95
CA GLU A 93 -7.97 -8.45 13.62
C GLU A 93 -8.26 -9.69 12.76
N TRP A 94 -8.25 -9.52 11.43
CA TRP A 94 -8.44 -10.58 10.44
C TRP A 94 -7.18 -11.42 10.20
N ASN A 95 -6.02 -10.98 10.68
CA ASN A 95 -4.77 -11.70 10.51
C ASN A 95 -4.77 -13.07 11.22
N ASN A 96 -5.52 -13.23 12.32
CA ASN A 96 -5.63 -14.49 13.09
C ASN A 96 -6.95 -15.24 12.84
N TYR A 97 -7.50 -15.17 11.62
CA TYR A 97 -8.75 -15.82 11.26
C TYR A 97 -8.73 -17.35 11.51
N ASP A 98 -7.62 -18.02 11.19
CA ASP A 98 -7.49 -19.47 11.35
C ASP A 98 -7.43 -19.92 12.81
N GLU A 99 -6.76 -19.17 13.70
CA GLU A 99 -6.76 -19.46 15.13
C GLU A 99 -8.15 -19.25 15.75
N LYS A 100 -8.82 -18.14 15.40
CA LYS A 100 -10.18 -17.85 15.86
C LYS A 100 -11.17 -18.93 15.42
N GLU A 101 -11.06 -19.41 14.18
CA GLU A 101 -11.92 -20.48 13.64
C GLU A 101 -11.62 -21.84 14.28
N GLN A 102 -10.35 -22.17 14.52
CA GLN A 102 -9.96 -23.41 15.21
C GLN A 102 -10.44 -23.42 16.67
N GLU A 103 -10.35 -22.30 17.38
CA GLU A 103 -10.84 -22.16 18.75
C GLU A 103 -12.37 -22.29 18.81
N ARG A 104 -13.08 -21.69 17.85
CA ARG A 104 -14.55 -21.79 17.72
C ARG A 104 -14.98 -23.24 17.47
N LYS A 105 -14.29 -23.96 16.59
CA LYS A 105 -14.52 -25.39 16.34
C LYS A 105 -14.24 -26.24 17.58
N ARG A 106 -13.16 -25.97 18.32
CA ARG A 106 -12.84 -26.67 19.59
C ARG A 106 -13.93 -26.47 20.64
N LYS A 107 -14.36 -25.22 20.88
CA LYS A 107 -15.43 -24.90 21.84
C LYS A 107 -16.75 -25.61 21.50
N SER A 108 -17.14 -25.66 20.22
CA SER A 108 -18.35 -26.39 19.80
C SER A 108 -18.27 -27.90 20.06
N LYS A 109 -17.08 -28.51 19.88
CA LYS A 109 -16.87 -29.94 20.14
C LYS A 109 -16.90 -30.28 21.64
N THR A 110 -16.37 -29.40 22.48
CA THR A 110 -16.43 -29.58 23.95
C THR A 110 -17.87 -29.44 24.45
N GLN A 111 -18.60 -28.42 24.02
CA GLN A 111 -20.02 -28.24 24.38
C GLN A 111 -20.89 -29.40 23.90
N ALA A 112 -20.69 -29.89 22.67
CA ALA A 112 -21.41 -31.04 22.15
C ALA A 112 -21.14 -32.33 22.95
N LYS A 113 -19.91 -32.48 23.49
CA LYS A 113 -19.58 -33.60 24.39
C LYS A 113 -20.23 -33.46 25.77
N GLU A 114 -20.25 -32.26 26.34
CA GLU A 114 -20.88 -32.00 27.65
C GLU A 114 -22.40 -32.11 27.59
N SER A 115 -23.03 -31.78 26.45
CA SER A 115 -24.48 -31.89 26.24
C SER A 115 -24.96 -33.33 26.00
N ALA A 116 -24.04 -34.25 25.74
CA ALA A 116 -24.32 -35.66 25.43
C ALA A 116 -24.04 -36.61 26.61
N LEU A 117 -23.63 -36.06 27.76
CA LEU A 117 -23.35 -36.76 29.01
C LEU A 117 -24.42 -36.43 30.04
#